data_AF-A0A497JY22-F1
#
_entry.id   AF-A0A497JY22-F1
#
_cell.length_a   1.000
_cell.length_b   1.000
_cell.length_c   1.000
_cell.angle_alpha   90.00
_cell.angle_beta   90.00
_cell.angle_gamma   90.00
#
_symmetry.space_group_name_H-M   'P 1'
#
loop_
_entity.id
_entity.type
_entity.pdbx_description
1 polymer ?
#
loop_
_entity_poly.entity_id
_entity_poly.type
_entity_poly.pdbx_seq_one_letter_code
_entity_poly.pdbx_strand_id
1 'polypeptide(L)' 'MSDSSSSSGPGLATLLTLLFVGLKLTHVINWSWWWILSPIWISAVLVAVVLGTVAIWAWKG' A
#
# COMPACT_ATOMS: atom_id res chain seq x y z
N MET A 1 11.04 -31.61 13.43
CA MET A 1 10.17 -30.54 12.90
C MET A 1 11.04 -29.33 12.67
N SER A 2 11.07 -28.80 11.45
CA SER A 2 11.91 -27.65 11.10
C SER A 2 11.02 -26.42 11.04
N ASP A 3 10.92 -25.68 12.13
CA ASP A 3 10.31 -24.35 12.14
C ASP A 3 11.23 -23.39 11.37
N SER A 4 11.01 -23.30 10.06
CA SER A 4 11.61 -22.25 9.22
C SER A 4 10.92 -20.93 9.56
N SER A 5 11.36 -20.33 10.67
CA SER A 5 11.05 -18.97 11.09
C SER A 5 11.65 -18.02 10.06
N SER A 6 10.90 -17.82 8.98
CA SER A 6 11.15 -16.81 7.97
C SER A 6 10.88 -15.47 8.61
N SER A 7 11.93 -14.91 9.21
CA SER A 7 12.02 -13.52 9.64
C SER A 7 11.83 -12.64 8.40
N SER A 8 10.56 -12.41 8.08
CA SER A 8 10.13 -11.48 7.06
C SER A 8 10.54 -10.09 7.54
N GLY A 9 11.76 -9.68 7.16
CA GLY A 9 12.24 -8.32 7.37
C GLY A 9 11.26 -7.32 6.77
N PRO A 10 11.32 -6.04 7.18
CA PRO A 10 10.40 -5.01 6.70
C PRO A 10 10.35 -5.06 5.18
N GLY A 11 9.19 -5.46 4.65
CA GLY A 11 9.01 -5.65 3.21
C GLY A 11 9.39 -4.38 2.48
N LEU A 12 9.91 -4.49 1.26
CA LEU A 12 10.33 -3.32 0.47
C LEU A 12 9.29 -2.20 0.47
N ALA A 13 8.00 -2.53 0.54
CA ALA A 13 6.90 -1.58 0.72
C ALA A 13 7.09 -0.64 1.93
N THR A 14 7.45 -1.13 3.11
CA THR A 14 7.64 -0.28 4.31
C THR A 14 8.92 0.52 4.22
N LEU A 15 10.00 -0.04 3.65
CA LEU A 15 11.27 0.67 3.45
C LEU A 15 11.11 1.83 2.45
N LEU A 16 10.44 1.59 1.32
CA LEU A 16 10.10 2.62 0.34
C LEU A 16 9.16 3.67 0.97
N THR A 17 8.16 3.26 1.74
CA THR A 17 7.25 4.19 2.44
C THR A 17 8.04 5.10 3.40
N LEU A 18 8.94 4.51 4.20
CA LEU A 18 9.75 5.26 5.15
C LEU A 18 10.75 6.19 4.45
N LEU A 19 11.35 5.75 3.34
CA LEU A 19 12.23 6.56 2.50
C LEU A 19 11.49 7.77 1.91
N PHE A 20 10.30 7.56 1.34
CA PHE A 20 9.47 8.64 0.78
C PHE A 20 9.04 9.66 1.84
N VAL A 21 8.68 9.19 3.05
CA VAL A 21 8.37 10.05 4.18
C VAL A 21 9.61 10.85 4.60
N GLY A 22 10.76 10.21 4.78
CA GLY A 22 12.02 10.87 5.14
C GLY A 22 12.44 11.95 4.14
N LEU A 23 12.34 11.68 2.84
CA LEU A 23 12.67 12.63 1.77
C LEU A 23 11.72 13.84 1.70
N LYS A 24 10.47 13.67 2.14
CA LYS A 24 9.48 14.76 2.24
C LYS A 24 9.78 15.68 3.43
N LEU A 25 10.20 15.10 4.56
CA LEU A 25 10.58 15.83 5.78
C LEU A 25 11.88 16.62 5.61
N THR A 26 12.82 16.12 4.81
CA THR A 26 14.04 16.86 4.44
C THR A 26 13.78 17.99 3.43
N HIS A 27 12.51 18.25 3.08
CA HIS A 27 12.06 19.32 2.19
C HIS A 27 12.76 19.30 0.82
N VAL A 28 13.24 18.13 0.39
CA VAL A 28 13.87 17.93 -0.93
C VAL A 28 12.80 17.90 -2.02
N ILE A 29 11.54 17.61 -1.67
CA ILE A 29 10.44 17.47 -2.62
C ILE A 29 9.17 18.19 -2.10
N ASN A 30 8.70 19.20 -2.82
CA ASN A 30 7.40 19.89 -2.59
C ASN A 30 6.17 19.02 -2.98
N TRP A 31 6.37 17.74 -3.27
CA TRP A 31 5.34 16.93 -3.90
C TRP A 31 4.17 16.62 -2.96
N SER A 32 3.02 16.37 -3.56
CA SER A 32 1.77 16.14 -2.83
C SER A 32 1.80 14.80 -2.09
N TRP A 33 1.35 14.79 -0.83
CA TRP A 33 1.29 13.60 0.02
C TRP A 33 0.49 12.45 -0.60
N TRP A 34 -0.44 12.79 -1.50
CA TRP A 34 -1.21 11.86 -2.31
C TRP A 34 -0.35 10.85 -3.08
N TRP A 35 0.80 11.27 -3.60
CA TRP A 35 1.68 10.37 -4.33
C TRP A 35 2.59 9.51 -3.45
N ILE A 36 2.92 9.97 -2.24
CA ILE A 36 3.65 9.15 -1.26
C ILE A 36 2.83 7.95 -0.81
N LEU A 37 1.50 8.09 -0.79
CA LEU A 37 0.61 6.95 -0.56
C LEU A 37 0.28 6.16 -1.84
N SER A 38 0.79 6.53 -3.03
CA SER A 38 0.51 5.83 -4.30
C SER A 38 0.45 4.29 -4.19
N PRO A 39 1.44 3.60 -3.58
CA PRO A 39 1.39 2.15 -3.41
C PRO A 39 0.21 1.67 -2.53
N ILE A 40 -0.17 2.45 -1.51
CA ILE A 40 -1.34 2.20 -0.66
C ILE A 40 -2.64 2.53 -1.40
N TRP A 41 -2.69 3.62 -2.17
CA TRP A 41 -3.85 3.99 -2.99
C TRP A 41 -4.14 2.95 -4.06
N ILE A 42 -3.12 2.43 -4.73
CA ILE A 42 -3.26 1.33 -5.71
C ILE A 42 -3.90 0.11 -5.05
N SER A 43 -3.41 -0.26 -3.87
CA SER A 43 -3.95 -1.40 -3.12
C SER A 43 -5.41 -1.14 -2.67
N ALA A 44 -5.70 0.04 -2.14
CA ALA A 44 -7.02 0.44 -1.68
C ALA A 44 -8.04 0.51 -2.83
N VAL A 45 -7.67 1.07 -3.98
CA VAL A 45 -8.50 1.14 -5.18
C VAL A 45 -8.77 -0.26 -5.71
N LEU A 46 -7.76 -1.13 -5.77
CA LEU A 46 -7.93 -2.52 -6.19
C LEU A 46 -8.97 -3.24 -5.31
N VAL A 47 -8.83 -3.12 -3.99
CA VAL A 47 -9.78 -3.71 -3.03
C VAL A 47 -11.17 -3.10 -3.18
N ALA A 48 -11.29 -1.78 -3.32
CA ALA A 48 -12.57 -1.10 -3.50
C ALA A 48 -13.29 -1.53 -4.78
N VAL A 49 -12.55 -1.73 -5.88
CA VAL A 49 -13.10 -2.24 -7.14
C VAL A 49 -13.57 -3.68 -6.99
N VAL A 50 -12.77 -4.54 -6.35
CA VAL A 50 -13.16 -5.94 -6.10
C VAL A 50 -14.41 -6.01 -5.23
N LEU A 51 -14.44 -5.29 -4.10
CA LEU A 51 -15.61 -5.25 -3.22
C LEU A 51 -16.83 -4.64 -3.92
N GLY A 52 -16.63 -3.58 -4.70
CA GLY A 52 -17.70 -2.94 -5.46
C GLY A 52 -18.31 -3.89 -6.49
N THR A 53 -17.49 -4.56 -7.30
CA THR A 53 -17.97 -5.53 -8.30
C THR A 53 -18.68 -6.72 -7.67
N VAL A 54 -18.16 -7.26 -6.56
CA VAL A 54 -18.81 -8.35 -5.81
C VAL A 54 -20.15 -7.89 -5.22
N ALA A 55 -20.19 -6.69 -4.62
CA ALA A 55 -21.42 -6.14 -4.05
C ALA A 55 -22.49 -5.88 -5.12
N ILE A 56 -22.10 -5.34 -6.28
CA ILE A 56 -23.02 -5.10 -7.41
C ILE A 56 -23.55 -6.44 -7.95
N TRP A 57 -22.70 -7.46 -8.05
CA TRP A 57 -23.11 -8.79 -8.50
C TRP A 57 -24.07 -9.45 -7.51
N ALA A 58 -23.77 -9.38 -6.21
CA ALA A 58 -24.63 -9.89 -5.14
C ALA A 58 -25.97 -9.14 -5.03
N TRP A 59 -26.00 -7.84 -5.31
CA TRP A 59 -27.24 -7.06 -5.27
C TRP A 59 -28.17 -7.31 -6.46
N LYS A 60 -27.60 -7.79 -7.58
CA LYS A 60 -28.34 -8.08 -8.81
C LYS A 60 -28.76 -9.55 -8.95
N GLY A 61 -28.29 -10.43 -8.07
CA GLY A 61 -28.61 -11.86 -8.03
C GLY A 61 -29.79 -12.21 -7.14
#